data_AF-Q3BTM3-F1
#
_entry.id   AF-Q3BTM3-F1
#
_cell.length_a   1.000
_cell.length_b   1.000
_cell.length_c   1.000
_cell.angle_alpha   90.00
_cell.angle_beta   90.00
_cell.angle_gamma   90.00
#
_symmetry.space_group_name_H-M   'P 1'
#
loop_
_entity.id
_entity.type
_entity.pdbx_description
1 polymer ?
#
loop_
_entity_poly.entity_id
_entity_poly.type
_entity_poly.pdbx_seq_one_letter_code
_entity_poly.pdbx_strand_id
1 'polypeptide(L)'
;MAQTLKQIEQYSTQLQQYQNQLQNTMAPAAYIWDQAQSTINGLMNAVNTLDYYKTQLGSLDSYISKFQDVNYYKGSPCFSATGCSAAELAAMNNVRQLASQSQKKANDALFKGLDKQQSNLTADAATLQRLQSAAQGATGQMQAIGYANQLASQQANQLLQIRGLLIAQQNAVATKMQADADLEARQQAAHATSTESRIGKTASPQNWLELTR
;
A
#
# COMPACT_ATOMS: atom_id res chain seq x y z
N MET A 1 10.59 1.90 2.12
CA MET A 1 10.07 2.81 1.07
C MET A 1 11.17 3.48 0.27
N ALA A 2 12.09 4.24 0.89
CA ALA A 2 13.19 4.89 0.18
C ALA A 2 14.09 3.92 -0.62
N GLN A 3 14.37 2.74 -0.06
CA GLN A 3 15.12 1.68 -0.75
C GLN A 3 14.40 1.16 -2.00
N THR A 4 13.07 1.09 -1.97
CA THR A 4 12.27 0.56 -3.07
C THR A 4 12.19 1.54 -4.23
N LEU A 5 11.92 2.82 -3.94
CA LEU A 5 11.98 3.91 -4.93
C LEU A 5 13.35 3.96 -5.60
N LYS A 6 14.43 3.85 -4.80
CA LYS A 6 15.78 3.84 -5.32
C LYS A 6 16.08 2.63 -6.22
N GLN A 7 15.57 1.45 -5.87
CA GLN A 7 15.68 0.27 -6.75
C GLN A 7 14.86 0.44 -8.04
N ILE A 8 13.67 1.02 -7.98
CA ILE A 8 12.85 1.31 -9.15
C ILE A 8 13.56 2.29 -10.09
N GLU A 9 14.12 3.36 -9.54
CA GLU A 9 14.92 4.33 -10.30
C GLU A 9 16.14 3.67 -10.95
N GLN A 10 16.91 2.89 -10.17
CA GLN A 10 18.08 2.18 -10.69
C GLN A 10 17.71 1.21 -11.83
N TYR A 11 16.60 0.48 -11.70
CA TYR A 11 16.14 -0.43 -12.74
C TYR A 11 15.57 0.30 -13.96
N SER A 12 14.89 1.43 -13.76
CA SER A 12 14.46 2.32 -14.85
C SER A 12 15.67 2.80 -15.67
N THR A 13 16.73 3.24 -15.00
CA THR A 13 17.98 3.64 -15.65
C THR A 13 18.63 2.47 -16.39
N GLN A 14 18.60 1.26 -15.82
CA GLN A 14 19.16 0.08 -16.47
C GLN A 14 18.40 -0.29 -17.75
N LEU A 15 17.06 -0.22 -17.73
CA LEU A 15 16.21 -0.38 -18.92
C LEU A 15 16.50 0.71 -19.98
N GLN A 16 16.73 1.95 -19.57
CA GLN A 16 17.15 3.04 -20.45
C GLN A 16 18.47 2.76 -21.15
N GLN A 17 19.46 2.26 -20.40
CA GLN A 17 20.76 1.87 -20.97
C GLN A 17 20.59 0.71 -21.97
N TYR A 18 19.72 -0.26 -21.68
CA TYR A 18 19.43 -1.35 -22.61
C TYR A 18 18.68 -0.86 -23.86
N GLN A 19 17.74 0.06 -23.72
CA GLN A 19 17.06 0.68 -24.86
C GLN A 19 18.05 1.43 -25.76
N ASN A 20 19.00 2.16 -25.17
CA ASN A 20 20.07 2.81 -25.91
C ASN A 20 20.98 1.80 -26.64
N GLN A 21 21.27 0.65 -26.03
CA GLN A 21 21.99 -0.44 -26.72
C GLN A 21 21.19 -1.03 -27.88
N LEU A 22 19.87 -1.19 -27.73
CA LEU A 22 18.97 -1.70 -28.78
C LEU A 22 18.76 -0.71 -29.94
N GLN A 23 18.64 0.60 -29.64
CA GLN A 23 18.60 1.64 -30.67
C GLN A 23 19.85 1.62 -31.56
N ASN A 24 21.00 1.33 -30.97
CA ASN A 24 22.28 1.26 -31.68
C ASN A 24 22.52 -0.07 -32.43
N THR A 25 21.59 -1.04 -32.35
CA THR A 25 21.74 -2.39 -32.94
C THR A 25 20.65 -2.79 -33.96
N MET A 26 19.96 -1.82 -34.57
CA MET A 26 19.06 -2.01 -35.73
C MET A 26 17.81 -2.88 -35.48
N ALA A 27 16.91 -2.51 -34.56
CA ALA A 27 15.48 -2.85 -34.62
C ALA A 27 14.64 -1.94 -33.70
N PRO A 28 13.39 -1.59 -34.06
CA PRO A 28 12.62 -0.58 -33.32
C PRO A 28 12.15 -1.14 -31.96
N ALA A 29 12.86 -0.78 -30.89
CA ALA A 29 12.57 -1.16 -29.50
C ALA A 29 11.46 -0.32 -28.83
N ALA A 30 10.72 0.49 -29.59
CA ALA A 30 9.79 1.49 -29.07
C ALA A 30 8.68 0.91 -28.14
N TYR A 31 8.21 -0.31 -28.40
CA TYR A 31 7.07 -0.91 -27.68
C TYR A 31 7.37 -1.28 -26.21
N ILE A 32 8.61 -1.64 -25.87
CA ILE A 32 8.97 -2.09 -24.51
C ILE A 32 9.01 -0.91 -23.53
N TRP A 33 9.30 0.29 -24.03
CA TRP A 33 9.48 1.49 -23.21
C TRP A 33 8.15 2.05 -22.69
N ASP A 34 7.13 2.12 -23.53
CA ASP A 34 5.79 2.57 -23.10
C ASP A 34 5.22 1.66 -21.99
N GLN A 35 5.51 0.37 -22.06
CA GLN A 35 5.08 -0.63 -21.07
C GLN A 35 5.85 -0.53 -19.75
N ALA A 36 7.15 -0.24 -19.79
CA ALA A 36 7.96 0.04 -18.60
C ALA A 36 7.51 1.34 -17.92
N GLN A 37 7.30 2.40 -18.69
CA GLN A 37 6.82 3.68 -18.17
C GLN A 37 5.43 3.57 -17.55
N SER A 38 4.50 2.84 -18.19
CA SER A 38 3.17 2.58 -17.63
C SER A 38 3.25 1.81 -16.30
N THR A 39 4.13 0.81 -16.22
CA THR A 39 4.35 0.03 -15.00
C THR A 39 4.92 0.89 -13.88
N ILE A 40 5.93 1.70 -14.17
CA ILE A 40 6.54 2.65 -13.22
C ILE A 40 5.50 3.68 -12.75
N ASN A 41 4.67 4.22 -13.64
CA ASN A 41 3.61 5.15 -13.26
C ASN A 41 2.54 4.49 -12.38
N GLY A 42 2.18 3.23 -12.66
CA GLY A 42 1.27 2.45 -11.81
C GLY A 42 1.85 2.19 -10.42
N LEU A 43 3.14 1.88 -10.37
CA LEU A 43 3.91 1.67 -9.15
C LEU A 43 4.01 2.95 -8.31
N MET A 44 4.25 4.10 -8.94
CA MET A 44 4.21 5.40 -8.26
C MET A 44 2.83 5.72 -7.68
N ASN A 45 1.75 5.32 -8.34
CA ASN A 45 0.40 5.47 -7.79
C ASN A 45 0.13 4.61 -6.54
N ALA A 46 0.75 3.43 -6.42
CA ALA A 46 0.70 2.62 -5.20
C ALA A 46 1.51 3.25 -4.05
N VAL A 47 2.61 3.96 -4.38
CA VAL A 47 3.44 4.72 -3.43
C VAL A 47 2.78 6.05 -3.02
N ASN A 48 1.95 6.65 -3.89
CA ASN A 48 1.24 7.92 -3.67
C ASN A 48 0.35 7.95 -2.42
N THR A 49 -0.02 6.81 -1.85
CA THR A 49 -0.77 6.78 -0.58
C THR A 49 0.06 7.36 0.58
N LEU A 50 1.36 7.09 0.65
CA LEU A 50 2.22 7.66 1.69
C LEU A 50 2.57 9.12 1.42
N ASP A 51 2.82 9.48 0.17
CA ASP A 51 3.09 10.88 -0.20
C ASP A 51 1.86 11.77 -0.02
N TYR A 52 0.65 11.23 -0.16
CA TYR A 52 -0.58 11.92 0.23
C TYR A 52 -0.54 12.31 1.72
N TYR A 53 -0.16 11.38 2.61
CA TYR A 53 -0.08 11.69 4.04
C TYR A 53 1.07 12.62 4.39
N LYS A 54 2.23 12.49 3.74
CA LYS A 54 3.31 13.48 3.90
C LYS A 54 2.87 14.88 3.48
N THR A 55 2.16 15.00 2.36
CA THR A 55 1.65 16.29 1.89
C THR A 55 0.61 16.85 2.85
N GLN A 56 -0.29 16.01 3.36
CA GLN A 56 -1.40 16.45 4.23
C GLN A 56 -0.96 16.74 5.67
N LEU A 57 0.02 15.99 6.20
CA LEU A 57 0.42 16.03 7.62
C LEU A 57 1.87 16.51 7.82
N GLY A 58 2.55 16.91 6.74
CA GLY A 58 3.92 17.41 6.72
C GLY A 58 4.99 16.32 6.70
N SER A 59 4.77 15.20 7.37
CA SER A 59 5.71 14.09 7.38
C SER A 59 5.01 12.74 7.61
N LEU A 60 5.75 11.65 7.35
CA LEU A 60 5.30 10.32 7.71
C LEU A 60 5.21 10.16 9.23
N ASP A 61 6.14 10.76 9.98
CA ASP A 61 6.14 10.70 11.44
C ASP A 61 4.90 11.40 12.02
N SER A 62 4.49 12.53 11.46
CA SER A 62 3.25 13.23 11.83
C SER A 62 1.99 12.41 11.55
N TYR A 63 2.03 11.52 10.55
CA TYR A 63 0.94 10.56 10.28
C TYR A 63 0.94 9.44 11.32
N ILE A 64 2.09 8.79 11.53
CA ILE A 64 2.23 7.69 12.49
C ILE A 64 1.86 8.14 13.90
N SER A 65 2.26 9.36 14.29
CA SER A 65 1.99 9.93 15.61
C SER A 65 0.51 10.22 15.88
N LYS A 66 -0.39 10.10 14.89
CA LYS A 66 -1.83 10.21 15.11
C LYS A 66 -2.41 8.96 15.76
N PHE A 67 -1.78 7.81 15.56
CA PHE A 67 -2.19 6.54 16.13
C PHE A 67 -1.46 6.33 17.45
N GLN A 68 -2.18 5.91 18.47
CA GLN A 68 -1.69 5.93 19.84
C GLN A 68 -1.76 4.54 20.48
N ASP A 69 -0.98 4.36 21.54
CA ASP A 69 -0.93 3.12 22.30
C ASP A 69 -1.85 3.15 23.55
N VAL A 70 -1.90 2.02 24.26
CA VAL A 70 -2.75 1.86 25.44
C VAL A 70 -2.37 2.80 26.58
N ASN A 71 -1.09 3.15 26.73
CA ASN A 71 -0.62 4.02 27.81
C ASN A 71 -1.06 5.46 27.55
N TYR A 72 -0.97 5.92 26.31
CA TYR A 72 -1.50 7.21 25.90
C TYR A 72 -3.00 7.32 26.26
N TYR A 73 -3.80 6.31 25.89
CA TYR A 73 -5.24 6.35 26.17
C TYR A 73 -5.57 6.22 27.66
N LYS A 74 -4.88 5.37 28.42
CA LYS A 74 -5.06 5.31 29.87
C LYS A 74 -4.76 6.65 30.56
N GLY A 75 -3.82 7.42 30.03
CA GLY A 75 -3.50 8.77 30.52
C GLY A 75 -4.48 9.86 30.06
N SER A 76 -5.40 9.56 29.15
CA SER A 76 -6.34 10.56 28.62
C SER A 76 -7.49 10.83 29.60
N PRO A 77 -7.90 12.11 29.78
CA PRO A 77 -9.08 12.46 30.56
C PRO A 77 -10.36 11.75 30.10
N CYS A 78 -10.45 11.41 28.81
CA CYS A 78 -11.57 10.67 28.24
C CYS A 78 -11.76 9.26 28.80
N PHE A 79 -10.73 8.71 29.44
CA PHE A 79 -10.74 7.42 30.14
C PHE A 79 -10.51 7.61 31.65
N SER A 80 -11.06 8.70 32.21
CA SER A 80 -11.02 9.02 33.63
C SER A 80 -12.40 9.41 34.15
N ALA A 81 -12.59 9.47 35.47
CA ALA A 81 -13.84 9.91 36.09
C ALA A 81 -14.22 11.37 35.74
N THR A 82 -13.24 12.22 35.42
CA THR A 82 -13.47 13.61 35.00
C THR A 82 -14.19 13.69 33.65
N GLY A 83 -14.05 12.64 32.83
CA GLY A 83 -14.56 12.61 31.48
C GLY A 83 -13.74 13.45 30.49
N CYS A 84 -14.20 13.43 29.25
CA CYS A 84 -13.50 14.00 28.09
C CYS A 84 -13.99 15.44 27.84
N SER A 85 -13.08 16.36 27.54
CA SER A 85 -13.48 17.64 26.93
C SER A 85 -13.95 17.43 25.48
N ALA A 86 -14.68 18.41 24.95
CA ALA A 86 -15.10 18.38 23.55
C ALA A 86 -13.91 18.30 22.57
N ALA A 87 -12.79 18.95 22.91
CA ALA A 87 -11.58 18.95 22.09
C ALA A 87 -10.90 17.57 22.06
N GLU A 88 -10.80 16.89 23.19
CA GLU A 88 -10.20 15.56 23.26
C GLU A 88 -11.08 14.51 22.57
N LEU A 89 -12.41 14.64 22.71
CA LEU A 89 -13.35 13.77 22.03
C LEU A 89 -13.25 13.96 20.50
N ALA A 90 -13.14 15.22 20.07
CA ALA A 90 -12.89 15.55 18.66
C ALA A 90 -11.55 14.98 18.17
N ALA A 91 -10.48 15.05 18.96
CA ALA A 91 -9.19 14.47 18.61
C ALA A 91 -9.29 12.95 18.40
N MET A 92 -9.97 12.23 19.30
CA MET A 92 -10.21 10.78 19.14
C MET A 92 -11.04 10.45 17.89
N ASN A 93 -12.06 11.26 17.59
CA ASN A 93 -12.88 11.08 16.40
C ASN A 93 -12.08 11.36 15.11
N ASN A 94 -11.20 12.37 15.13
CA ASN A 94 -10.32 12.68 14.01
C ASN A 94 -9.35 11.54 13.71
N VAL A 95 -8.81 10.86 14.73
CA VAL A 95 -7.96 9.67 14.52
C VAL A 95 -8.76 8.53 13.88
N ARG A 96 -10.00 8.28 14.32
CA ARG A 96 -10.90 7.28 13.68
C ARG A 96 -11.16 7.60 12.22
N GLN A 97 -11.45 8.87 11.93
CA GLN A 97 -11.70 9.33 10.57
C GLN A 97 -10.46 9.16 9.70
N LEU A 98 -9.29 9.56 10.20
CA LEU A 98 -8.01 9.38 9.52
C LEU A 98 -7.74 7.89 9.26
N ALA A 99 -7.94 7.03 10.26
CA ALA A 99 -7.75 5.59 10.14
C ALA A 99 -8.62 4.98 9.03
N SER A 100 -9.91 5.33 9.02
CA SER A 100 -10.87 4.88 8.00
C SER A 100 -10.49 5.36 6.59
N GLN A 101 -10.17 6.66 6.45
CA GLN A 101 -9.72 7.22 5.18
C GLN A 101 -8.42 6.56 4.69
N SER A 102 -7.50 6.25 5.61
CA SER A 102 -6.24 5.59 5.31
C SER A 102 -6.42 4.18 4.81
N GLN A 103 -7.23 3.38 5.51
CA GLN A 103 -7.56 2.03 5.06
C GLN A 103 -8.24 2.05 3.70
N LYS A 104 -9.24 2.93 3.49
CA LYS A 104 -9.92 3.06 2.19
C LYS A 104 -8.92 3.39 1.09
N LYS A 105 -8.05 4.38 1.29
CA LYS A 105 -7.12 4.83 0.27
C LYS A 105 -6.06 3.76 -0.06
N ALA A 106 -5.57 3.04 0.94
CA ALA A 106 -4.64 1.94 0.74
C ALA A 106 -5.30 0.77 0.00
N ASN A 107 -6.55 0.42 0.35
CA ASN A 107 -7.32 -0.61 -0.34
C ASN A 107 -7.65 -0.22 -1.79
N ASP A 108 -8.10 1.01 -2.03
CA ASP A 108 -8.36 1.53 -3.38
C ASP A 108 -7.10 1.43 -4.26
N ALA A 109 -5.92 1.76 -3.70
CA ALA A 109 -4.65 1.64 -4.41
C ALA A 109 -4.28 0.18 -4.72
N LEU A 110 -4.51 -0.73 -3.77
CA LEU A 110 -4.33 -2.17 -3.99
C LEU A 110 -5.24 -2.69 -5.10
N PHE A 111 -6.54 -2.39 -5.06
CA PHE A 111 -7.50 -2.85 -6.07
C PHE A 111 -7.20 -2.28 -7.46
N LYS A 112 -6.85 -1.00 -7.56
CA LYS A 112 -6.41 -0.41 -8.84
C LYS A 112 -5.13 -1.06 -9.37
N GLY A 113 -4.21 -1.45 -8.48
CA GLY A 113 -3.03 -2.22 -8.84
C GLY A 113 -3.39 -3.59 -9.41
N LEU A 114 -4.31 -4.32 -8.77
CA LEU A 114 -4.78 -5.63 -9.21
C LEU A 114 -5.51 -5.57 -10.56
N ASP A 115 -6.38 -4.58 -10.76
CA ASP A 115 -7.07 -4.33 -12.03
C ASP A 115 -6.07 -4.09 -13.18
N LYS A 116 -5.06 -3.25 -12.93
CA LYS A 116 -3.98 -3.03 -13.88
C LYS A 116 -3.15 -4.29 -14.14
N GLN A 117 -2.88 -5.09 -13.11
CA GLN A 117 -2.17 -6.36 -13.27
C GLN A 117 -2.93 -7.32 -14.18
N GLN A 118 -4.24 -7.41 -14.05
CA GLN A 118 -5.06 -8.28 -14.88
C GLN A 118 -4.94 -7.92 -16.37
N SER A 119 -4.99 -6.63 -16.67
CA SER A 119 -4.78 -6.12 -18.03
C SER A 119 -3.36 -6.39 -18.54
N ASN A 120 -2.34 -6.16 -17.69
CA ASN A 120 -0.94 -6.40 -18.03
C ASN A 120 -0.65 -7.87 -18.32
N LEU A 121 -1.20 -8.81 -17.55
CA LEU A 121 -0.96 -10.25 -17.76
C LEU A 121 -1.35 -10.72 -19.17
N THR A 122 -2.45 -10.18 -19.71
CA THR A 122 -2.91 -10.51 -21.07
C THR A 122 -1.96 -9.93 -22.12
N ALA A 123 -1.53 -8.67 -21.95
CA ALA A 123 -0.59 -8.00 -22.85
C ALA A 123 0.81 -8.63 -22.80
N ASP A 124 1.25 -9.05 -21.62
CA ASP A 124 2.55 -9.69 -21.37
C ASP A 124 2.58 -11.08 -22.00
N ALA A 125 1.49 -11.86 -21.92
CA ALA A 125 1.37 -13.16 -22.58
C ALA A 125 1.44 -13.04 -24.12
N ALA A 126 0.68 -12.10 -24.70
CA ALA A 126 0.72 -11.83 -26.14
C ALA A 126 2.12 -11.37 -26.60
N THR A 127 2.79 -10.57 -25.78
CA THR A 127 4.16 -10.10 -26.05
C THR A 127 5.16 -11.23 -25.97
N LEU A 128 5.07 -12.09 -24.95
CA LEU A 128 5.92 -13.26 -24.80
C LEU A 128 5.78 -14.21 -25.99
N GLN A 129 4.56 -14.49 -26.44
CA GLN A 129 4.32 -15.34 -27.62
C GLN A 129 4.98 -14.74 -28.87
N ARG A 130 4.82 -13.43 -29.10
CA ARG A 130 5.44 -12.73 -30.24
C ARG A 130 6.97 -12.83 -30.19
N LEU A 131 7.57 -12.60 -29.02
CA LEU A 131 9.02 -12.66 -28.82
C LEU A 131 9.56 -14.07 -29.04
N GLN A 132 8.85 -15.09 -28.57
CA GLN A 132 9.23 -16.49 -28.79
C GLN A 132 9.19 -16.87 -30.28
N SER A 133 8.11 -16.53 -30.98
CA SER A 133 8.01 -16.79 -32.43
C SER A 133 9.09 -16.06 -33.22
N ALA A 134 9.38 -14.81 -32.87
CA ALA A 134 10.41 -14.01 -33.55
C ALA A 134 11.83 -14.55 -33.26
N ALA A 135 12.10 -14.98 -32.03
CA ALA A 135 13.36 -15.61 -31.65
C ALA A 135 13.60 -16.93 -32.41
N GLN A 136 12.56 -17.73 -32.66
CA GLN A 136 12.66 -18.97 -33.45
C GLN A 136 13.02 -18.72 -34.93
N GLY A 137 12.61 -17.58 -35.49
CA GLY A 137 12.92 -17.18 -36.86
C GLY A 137 14.26 -16.45 -37.03
N ALA A 138 15.01 -16.22 -35.96
CA ALA A 138 16.29 -15.50 -36.00
C ALA A 138 17.36 -16.34 -36.74
N THR A 139 17.93 -15.79 -37.80
CA THR A 139 18.93 -16.49 -38.64
C THR A 139 20.37 -16.11 -38.29
N GLY A 140 20.58 -15.01 -37.57
CA GLY A 140 21.91 -14.54 -37.14
C GLY A 140 22.04 -14.34 -35.62
N GLN A 141 23.26 -14.48 -35.11
CA GLN A 141 23.58 -14.29 -33.69
C GLN A 141 23.12 -12.92 -33.16
N MET A 142 23.27 -11.86 -33.97
CA MET A 142 22.86 -10.51 -33.59
C MET A 142 21.34 -10.39 -33.42
N GLN A 143 20.55 -11.03 -34.30
CA GLN A 143 19.09 -11.07 -34.17
C GLN A 143 18.67 -11.87 -32.93
N ALA A 144 19.31 -13.03 -32.70
CA ALA A 144 19.05 -13.85 -31.52
C ALA A 144 19.34 -13.10 -30.20
N ILE A 145 20.47 -12.37 -30.14
CA ILE A 145 20.82 -11.51 -29.00
C ILE A 145 19.79 -10.39 -28.83
N GLY A 146 19.32 -9.78 -29.92
CA GLY A 146 18.26 -8.77 -29.90
C GLY A 146 16.98 -9.29 -29.23
N TYR A 147 16.51 -10.47 -29.61
CA TYR A 147 15.31 -11.08 -29.00
C TYR A 147 15.55 -11.51 -27.54
N ALA A 148 16.73 -12.03 -27.21
CA ALA A 148 17.10 -12.37 -25.84
C ALA A 148 17.04 -11.13 -24.92
N ASN A 149 17.53 -9.98 -25.39
CA ASN A 149 17.44 -8.71 -24.67
C ASN A 149 15.99 -8.22 -24.51
N GLN A 150 15.16 -8.38 -25.54
CA GLN A 150 13.73 -8.04 -25.46
C GLN A 150 12.99 -8.91 -24.45
N LEU A 151 13.30 -10.22 -24.40
CA LEU A 151 12.75 -11.14 -23.42
C LEU A 151 13.18 -10.79 -21.99
N ALA A 152 14.47 -10.49 -21.78
CA ALA A 152 14.99 -10.07 -20.49
C ALA A 152 14.32 -8.77 -20.00
N SER A 153 14.11 -7.81 -20.91
CA SER A 153 13.42 -6.56 -20.59
C SER A 153 11.95 -6.80 -20.18
N GLN A 154 11.26 -7.72 -20.86
CA GLN A 154 9.89 -8.12 -20.49
C GLN A 154 9.85 -8.82 -19.13
N GLN A 155 10.80 -9.70 -18.81
CA GLN A 155 10.88 -10.32 -17.48
C GLN A 155 11.14 -9.28 -16.39
N ALA A 156 12.03 -8.30 -16.64
CA ALA A 156 12.26 -7.20 -15.71
C ALA A 156 11.01 -6.35 -15.49
N ASN A 157 10.23 -6.10 -16.55
CA ASN A 157 8.94 -5.40 -16.45
C ASN A 157 7.96 -6.14 -15.52
N GLN A 158 7.77 -7.45 -15.72
CA GLN A 158 6.91 -8.28 -14.88
C GLN A 158 7.33 -8.26 -13.41
N LEU A 159 8.64 -8.31 -13.13
CA LEU A 159 9.15 -8.22 -11.75
C LEU A 159 8.82 -6.87 -11.10
N LEU A 160 8.88 -5.76 -11.84
CA LEU A 160 8.47 -4.44 -11.33
C LEU A 160 6.97 -4.38 -11.05
N GLN A 161 6.15 -4.98 -11.91
CA GLN A 161 4.71 -5.07 -11.69
C GLN A 161 4.38 -5.86 -10.40
N ILE A 162 4.96 -7.06 -10.25
CA ILE A 162 4.80 -7.90 -9.04
C ILE A 162 5.25 -7.13 -7.80
N ARG A 163 6.40 -6.47 -7.88
CA ARG A 163 6.91 -5.69 -6.76
C ARG A 163 5.99 -4.53 -6.38
N GLY A 164 5.34 -3.90 -7.36
CA GLY A 164 4.33 -2.87 -7.08
C GLY A 164 3.11 -3.37 -6.36
N LEU A 165 2.59 -4.53 -6.75
CA LEU A 165 1.50 -5.18 -6.05
C LEU A 165 1.87 -5.54 -4.62
N LEU A 166 3.08 -6.06 -4.39
CA LEU A 166 3.57 -6.40 -3.05
C LEU A 166 3.68 -5.16 -2.15
N ILE A 167 4.12 -4.02 -2.68
CA ILE A 167 4.15 -2.75 -1.93
C ILE A 167 2.73 -2.28 -1.62
N ALA A 168 1.82 -2.33 -2.60
CA ALA A 168 0.43 -1.94 -2.39
C ALA A 168 -0.24 -2.82 -1.32
N GLN A 169 0.01 -4.13 -1.36
CA GLN A 169 -0.45 -5.09 -0.36
C GLN A 169 0.15 -4.78 1.02
N GLN A 170 1.47 -4.58 1.10
CA GLN A 170 2.15 -4.25 2.35
C GLN A 170 1.61 -2.94 2.94
N ASN A 171 1.32 -1.95 2.11
CA ASN A 171 0.70 -0.69 2.53
C ASN A 171 -0.71 -0.89 3.09
N ALA A 172 -1.55 -1.67 2.41
CA ALA A 172 -2.89 -1.96 2.89
C ALA A 172 -2.87 -2.71 4.24
N VAL A 173 -2.01 -3.73 4.35
CA VAL A 173 -1.84 -4.51 5.59
C VAL A 173 -1.30 -3.63 6.72
N ALA A 174 -0.22 -2.88 6.49
CA ALA A 174 0.36 -2.01 7.52
C ALA A 174 -0.63 -0.93 7.99
N THR A 175 -1.38 -0.33 7.06
CA THR A 175 -2.40 0.68 7.39
C THR A 175 -3.54 0.09 8.21
N LYS A 176 -4.00 -1.11 7.87
CA LYS A 176 -4.99 -1.85 8.67
C LYS A 176 -4.45 -2.16 10.06
N MET A 177 -3.25 -2.74 10.16
CA MET A 177 -2.63 -3.08 11.44
C MET A 177 -2.46 -1.87 12.35
N GLN A 178 -2.04 -0.73 11.79
CA GLN A 178 -1.90 0.52 12.55
C GLN A 178 -3.24 1.01 13.12
N ALA A 179 -4.29 0.94 12.32
CA ALA A 179 -5.64 1.34 12.74
C ALA A 179 -6.25 0.38 13.76
N ASP A 180 -6.01 -0.93 13.59
CA ASP A 180 -6.47 -1.95 14.53
C ASP A 180 -5.76 -1.80 15.88
N ALA A 181 -4.44 -1.57 15.88
CA ALA A 181 -3.67 -1.35 17.10
C ALA A 181 -4.17 -0.13 17.90
N ASP A 182 -4.46 0.98 17.22
CA ASP A 182 -5.06 2.18 17.83
C ASP A 182 -6.45 1.89 18.42
N LEU A 183 -7.29 1.18 17.66
CA LEU A 183 -8.62 0.80 18.10
C LEU A 183 -8.57 -0.11 19.32
N GLU A 184 -7.71 -1.13 19.29
CA GLU A 184 -7.51 -2.07 20.39
C GLU A 184 -7.00 -1.35 21.63
N ALA A 185 -6.00 -0.48 21.49
CA ALA A 185 -5.48 0.34 22.58
C ALA A 185 -6.58 1.16 23.26
N ARG A 186 -7.47 1.78 22.48
CA ARG A 186 -8.63 2.51 23.02
C ARG A 186 -9.64 1.60 23.70
N GLN A 187 -9.93 0.44 23.12
CA GLN A 187 -10.86 -0.51 23.72
C GLN A 187 -10.32 -1.04 25.04
N GLN A 188 -9.02 -1.31 25.13
CA GLN A 188 -8.36 -1.71 26.37
C GLN A 188 -8.44 -0.61 27.43
N ALA A 189 -8.18 0.66 27.06
CA ALA A 189 -8.32 1.79 27.99
C ALA A 189 -9.78 1.98 28.45
N ALA A 190 -10.73 1.87 27.52
CA ALA A 190 -12.17 1.94 27.81
C ALA A 190 -12.60 0.82 28.77
N HIS A 191 -12.15 -0.41 28.51
CA HIS A 191 -12.47 -1.58 29.31
C HIS A 191 -11.86 -1.49 30.71
N ALA A 192 -10.60 -1.05 30.81
CA ALA A 192 -9.95 -0.82 32.09
C ALA A 192 -10.78 0.18 32.91
N THR A 193 -11.13 1.33 32.32
CA THR A 193 -11.93 2.37 32.99
C THR A 193 -13.31 1.86 33.42
N SER A 194 -14.01 1.11 32.55
CA SER A 194 -15.37 0.64 32.82
C SER A 194 -15.44 -0.48 33.86
N THR A 195 -14.31 -1.10 34.20
CA THR A 195 -14.21 -2.19 35.18
C THR A 195 -13.51 -1.78 36.48
N GLU A 196 -13.14 -0.50 36.63
CA GLU A 196 -12.52 0.00 37.85
C GLU A 196 -13.44 -0.14 39.06
N SER A 197 -12.85 -0.44 40.22
CA SER A 197 -13.60 -0.67 41.47
C SER A 197 -14.43 0.52 41.94
N ARG A 198 -14.13 1.74 41.46
CA ARG A 198 -14.92 2.94 41.74
C ARG A 198 -16.29 2.94 41.05
N ILE A 199 -16.47 2.14 40.01
CA ILE A 199 -17.75 1.95 39.35
C ILE A 199 -18.53 0.90 40.15
N GLY A 200 -19.60 1.35 40.81
CA GLY A 200 -20.44 0.48 41.63
C GLY A 200 -21.00 -0.69 40.82
N LYS A 201 -20.93 -1.90 41.38
CA LYS A 201 -21.58 -3.08 40.80
C LYS A 201 -23.09 -3.01 41.10
N THR A 202 -23.93 -3.26 40.10
CA THR A 202 -25.37 -3.40 40.32
C THR A 202 -25.61 -4.55 41.30
N ALA A 203 -26.16 -4.25 42.48
CA ALA A 203 -26.35 -5.24 43.54
C ALA A 203 -27.34 -6.36 43.16
N SER A 204 -28.31 -6.04 42.29
CA SER A 204 -29.31 -6.97 41.76
C SER A 204 -29.46 -6.78 40.25
N PRO A 205 -28.58 -7.34 39.41
CA PRO A 205 -28.69 -7.23 37.96
C PRO A 205 -29.93 -8.00 37.50
N GLN A 206 -30.93 -7.30 36.95
CA GLN A 206 -32.09 -7.94 36.34
C GLN A 206 -31.72 -8.50 34.96
N ASN A 207 -32.23 -9.70 34.67
CA ASN A 207 -32.07 -10.30 33.35
C ASN A 207 -32.91 -9.51 32.34
N TRP A 208 -32.38 -9.24 31.15
CA TRP A 208 -33.12 -8.60 30.06
C TRP A 208 -34.47 -9.30 29.76
N LEU A 209 -34.52 -10.63 29.89
CA LEU A 209 -35.72 -11.43 29.71
C LEU A 209 -36.81 -11.17 30.77
N GLU A 210 -36.44 -10.62 31.93
CA GLU A 210 -37.39 -10.23 32.99
C GLU A 210 -37.96 -8.83 32.77
N LEU A 211 -37.30 -7.97 31.98
CA LEU A 211 -37.74 -6.61 31.67
C LEU A 211 -38.75 -6.55 30.50
N THR A 212 -38.86 -7.62 29.70
CA THR A 212 -39.70 -7.67 28.50
C THR A 212 -40.89 -8.62 28.61
N ARG A 213 -41.23 -9.10 29.82
CA ARG A 213 -42.46 -9.84 30.12
C ARG A 213 -43.50 -8.92 30.75
#